data_AF-A0A4R5UN00-F1
#
_entry.id   AF-A0A4R5UN00-F1
#
_cell.length_a   1.000
_cell.length_b   1.000
_cell.length_c   1.000
_cell.angle_alpha   90.00
_cell.angle_beta   90.00
_cell.angle_gamma   90.00
#
_symmetry.space_group_name_H-M   'P 1'
#
loop_
_entity.id
_entity.type
_entity.pdbx_description
1 polymer ?
#
loop_
_entity_poly.entity_id
_entity_poly.type
_entity_poly.pdbx_seq_one_letter_code
_entity_poly.pdbx_strand_id
1 'polypeptide(L)' 'MGRPAELSPEERADLIRRGYRPVEIWVPDATSKAYREEAARQAKSAVESDLRAGIDELLDEDPETDWEKP' A
#
# COMPACT_ATOMS: atom_id res chain seq x y z
N MET A 1 12.06 2.39 2.70
CA MET A 1 10.98 3.32 3.08
C MET A 1 10.16 2.61 4.14
N GLY A 2 10.43 2.87 5.42
CA GLY A 2 9.76 2.17 6.52
C GLY A 2 8.23 2.32 6.52
N ARG A 3 7.55 1.35 7.15
CA ARG A 3 6.10 1.33 7.28
C ARG A 3 5.57 2.67 7.83
N PRO A 4 4.57 3.30 7.16
CA PRO A 4 3.97 4.53 7.66
C PRO A 4 3.40 4.32 9.07
N ALA A 5 3.83 5.15 10.02
CA ALA A 5 3.25 5.21 11.35
C ALA A 5 2.05 6.15 11.38
N GLU A 6 1.14 5.94 12.34
CA GLU A 6 0.10 6.93 12.62
C GLU A 6 0.74 8.24 13.07
N LEU A 7 0.22 9.36 12.55
CA LEU A 7 0.69 10.70 12.91
C LEU A 7 0.38 10.99 14.38
N SER A 8 1.35 11.57 15.09
CA SER A 8 1.08 12.11 16.42
C SER A 8 0.10 13.30 16.34
N PRO A 9 -0.55 13.66 17.47
CA PRO A 9 -1.37 14.86 17.54
C PRO A 9 -0.63 16.14 17.13
N GLU A 10 0.65 16.25 17.49
CA GLU A 10 1.52 17.40 17.16
C GLU A 10 1.82 17.46 15.66
N GLU A 11 2.17 16.34 15.05
CA GLU A 11 2.43 16.24 13.61
C GLU A 11 1.17 16.56 12.80
N ARG A 12 0.02 16.03 13.24
CA ARG A 12 -1.28 16.35 12.64
C ARG A 12 -1.60 17.84 12.77
N ALA A 13 -1.32 18.47 13.91
CA ALA A 13 -1.55 19.89 14.12
C ALA A 13 -0.64 20.76 13.23
N ASP A 14 0.60 20.34 12.99
CA ASP A 14 1.51 21.02 12.06
C ASP A 14 0.97 21.01 10.62
N LEU A 15 0.49 19.86 10.15
CA LEU A 15 -0.10 19.74 8.81
C LEU A 15 -1.33 20.65 8.65
N ILE A 16 -2.20 20.72 9.66
CA ILE A 16 -3.36 21.62 9.63
C ILE A 16 -2.90 23.08 9.57
N ARG A 17 -1.87 23.47 10.35
CA ARG A 17 -1.31 24.84 10.34
C ARG A 17 -0.71 25.21 8.98
N ARG A 18 -0.14 24.24 8.28
CA ARG A 18 0.38 24.38 6.91
C ARG A 18 -0.73 24.46 5.85
N GLY A 19 -1.99 24.31 6.23
CA GLY A 19 -3.15 24.44 5.35
C GLY A 19 -3.65 23.11 4.76
N TYR A 20 -3.05 21.97 5.13
CA TYR A 20 -3.57 20.66 4.73
C TYR A 20 -4.91 20.38 5.42
N ARG A 21 -5.78 19.65 4.73
CA ARG A 21 -7.09 19.25 5.26
C ARG A 21 -7.21 17.73 5.29
N PRO A 22 -7.66 17.14 6.40
CA PRO A 22 -7.92 15.71 6.47
C PRO A 22 -9.04 15.34 5.49
N VAL A 23 -8.89 14.19 4.84
CA VAL A 23 -9.92 13.57 4.00
C VAL A 23 -10.21 12.20 4.59
N GLU A 24 -11.49 11.92 4.83
CA GLU A 24 -11.92 10.59 5.25
C GLU A 24 -12.00 9.69 4.02
N ILE A 25 -11.31 8.55 4.08
CA ILE A 25 -11.38 7.51 3.06
C ILE A 25 -11.78 6.19 3.71
N TRP A 26 -12.58 5.41 3.00
CA TRP A 26 -12.90 4.04 3.38
C TRP A 26 -11.86 3.11 2.78
N VAL A 27 -11.14 2.40 3.64
CA VAL A 27 -10.20 1.36 3.22
C VAL A 27 -10.80 -0.02 3.46
N PRO A 28 -10.51 -1.02 2.62
CA PRO A 28 -10.86 -2.40 2.90
C PRO A 28 -10.23 -2.87 4.22
N ASP A 29 -10.94 -3.72 4.96
CA ASP A 29 -10.39 -4.38 6.14
C ASP A 29 -9.31 -5.38 5.70
N ALA A 30 -8.06 -4.96 5.81
CA ALA A 30 -6.90 -5.78 5.48
C ALA A 30 -6.70 -7.00 6.41
N THR A 31 -7.40 -7.05 7.56
CA THR A 31 -7.33 -8.20 8.48
C THR A 31 -8.28 -9.34 8.06
N SER A 32 -9.30 -9.02 7.27
CA SER A 32 -10.25 -9.99 6.72
C SER A 32 -9.55 -11.06 5.89
N LYS A 33 -9.84 -12.32 6.20
CA LYS A 33 -9.29 -13.46 5.45
C LYS A 33 -9.76 -13.45 3.99
N ALA A 34 -11.05 -13.21 3.75
CA ALA A 34 -11.61 -13.19 2.41
C ALA A 34 -10.99 -12.08 1.54
N TYR A 35 -10.76 -10.90 2.13
CA TYR A 35 -10.08 -9.81 1.42
C TYR A 35 -8.64 -10.20 1.05
N ARG A 36 -7.88 -10.79 1.99
CA ARG A 36 -6.50 -11.21 1.73
C ARG A 36 -6.40 -12.27 0.63
N GLU A 37 -7.31 -13.25 0.62
CA GLU A 37 -7.34 -14.29 -0.41
C GLU A 37 -7.63 -13.70 -1.80
N GLU A 38 -8.59 -12.77 -1.88
CA GLU A 38 -8.93 -12.11 -3.14
C GLU A 38 -7.82 -11.16 -3.62
N ALA A 39 -7.20 -10.40 -2.71
CA ALA A 39 -6.07 -9.53 -3.03
C ALA A 39 -4.89 -10.33 -3.60
N ALA A 40 -4.55 -11.47 -2.98
CA ALA A 40 -3.50 -12.36 -3.47
C ALA A 40 -3.82 -12.93 -4.87
N ARG A 41 -5.08 -13.33 -5.10
CA ARG A 41 -5.54 -13.80 -6.41
C ARG A 41 -5.42 -12.71 -7.47
N GLN A 42 -5.80 -11.48 -7.16
CA GLN A 42 -5.71 -10.33 -8.07
C GLN A 42 -4.26 -9.96 -8.38
N ALA A 43 -3.39 -9.91 -7.35
CA ALA A 43 -1.97 -9.64 -7.54
C ALA A 43 -1.32 -10.65 -8.49
N LYS A 44 -1.58 -11.95 -8.29
CA LYS A 44 -1.11 -13.00 -9.22
C LYS A 44 -1.63 -12.80 -10.64
N SER A 45 -2.90 -12.46 -10.80
CA SER A 45 -3.50 -12.20 -12.11
C SER A 45 -2.88 -11.00 -12.83
N ALA A 46 -2.49 -9.95 -12.08
CA ALA A 46 -1.81 -8.79 -12.64
C ALA A 46 -0.42 -9.16 -13.16
N VAL A 47 0.39 -9.86 -12.35
CA VAL A 47 1.71 -10.36 -12.75
C VAL A 47 1.64 -11.24 -14.01
N GLU A 48 0.70 -12.18 -14.06
CA GLU A 48 0.51 -13.03 -15.24
C GLU A 48 0.13 -12.23 -16.50
N SER A 49 -0.63 -11.15 -16.35
CA SER A 49 -1.00 -10.26 -17.45
C SER A 49 0.21 -9.46 -17.94
N ASP A 50 1.02 -8.93 -17.02
CA ASP A 50 2.22 -8.15 -17.34
C ASP A 50 3.25 -9.01 -18.08
N LEU A 51 3.47 -10.24 -17.62
CA LEU A 51 4.34 -11.21 -18.30
C LEU A 51 3.87 -11.51 -19.73
N ARG A 52 2.55 -11.66 -19.95
CA ARG A 52 1.99 -11.85 -21.30
C ARG A 52 2.15 -10.62 -22.18
N ALA A 53 2.15 -9.44 -21.60
CA ALA A 53 2.39 -8.18 -22.30
C ALA A 53 3.89 -7.92 -22.55
N GLY A 54 4.79 -8.77 -22.05
CA GLY A 54 6.24 -8.58 -22.14
C GLY A 54 6.76 -7.48 -21.22
N ILE A 55 6.04 -7.18 -20.14
CA ILE A 55 6.45 -6.22 -19.11
C ILE A 55 7.09 -7.02 -17.97
N ASP A 56 8.42 -7.03 -17.92
CA ASP A 56 9.24 -7.85 -17.03
C ASP A 56 9.98 -7.04 -15.93
N GLU A 57 10.09 -5.72 -16.08
CA GLU A 57 10.84 -4.84 -15.15
C GLU A 57 10.06 -4.34 -13.91
N LEU A 58 8.76 -4.64 -13.77
CA LEU A 58 7.94 -4.15 -12.65
C LEU A 58 7.89 -5.07 -11.41
N LEU A 59 8.57 -6.22 -11.46
CA LEU A 59 8.46 -7.25 -10.42
C LEU A 59 9.56 -7.09 -9.38
N ASP A 60 9.33 -6.25 -8.38
CA ASP A 60 9.97 -6.52 -7.09
C ASP A 60 9.36 -7.83 -6.58
N GLU A 61 10.15 -8.91 -6.55
CA GLU A 61 9.70 -10.27 -6.21
C GLU A 61 9.12 -10.37 -4.79
N ASP A 62 9.44 -9.41 -3.93
CA ASP A 62 8.99 -9.35 -2.54
C ASP A 62 8.73 -7.90 -2.13
N PRO A 63 7.54 -7.35 -2.46
CA PRO A 63 7.20 -5.98 -2.09
C PRO A 63 7.11 -5.81 -0.57
N GLU A 64 6.83 -6.88 0.21
CA GLU A 64 6.85 -6.81 1.67
C GLU A 64 8.23 -6.45 2.19
N THR A 65 9.30 -7.04 1.64
CA THR A 65 10.67 -6.67 2.04
C THR A 65 11.06 -5.25 1.66
N ASP A 66 10.46 -4.66 0.62
CA ASP A 66 10.75 -3.28 0.21
C ASP A 66 10.22 -2.24 1.22
N TRP A 67 9.08 -2.54 1.86
CA TRP A 67 8.47 -1.73 2.93
C TRP A 67 9.24 -1.78 4.26
N GLU A 68 10.04 -2.82 4.48
CA GLU A 68 10.86 -3.02 5.69
C GLU A 68 12.29 -2.48 5.52
N LYS A 69 12.68 -2.01 4.32
CA LYS A 69 13.97 -1.32 4.10
C LYS A 69 13.99 0.02 4.88
N PRO A 70 15.08 0.33 5.60
CA PRO A 70 15.20 1.57 6.37
C PRO A 70 14.96 2.84 5.54
#